data_AF-W4US40-F1
#
_entry.id   AF-W4US40-F1
#
_cell.length_a   1.000
_cell.length_b   1.000
_cell.length_c   1.000
_cell.angle_alpha   90.00
_cell.angle_beta   90.00
_cell.angle_gamma   90.00
#
_symmetry.space_group_name_H-M   'P 1'
#
loop_
_entity.id
_entity.type
_entity.pdbx_description
1 polymer ?
#
loop_
_entity_poly.entity_id
_entity_poly.type
_entity_poly.pdbx_seq_one_letter_code
_entity_poly.pdbx_strand_id
1 'polypeptide(L)'
;MDDYPDEDGEDVFIPEILTVKAYDLDVDFSYKGADAENGVRVFIDYLLGHDGTGASLKVYNPYIKMGRSKIYITGFSEPEFNRENDEEIANFTISFRVTDPRTRVVPSYDGNNNIIGLTTT
;
A
#
# COMPACT_ATOMS: atom_id res chain seq x y z
N MET A 1 -7.10 15.89 39.51
CA MET A 1 -6.87 16.81 38.38
C MET A 1 -8.25 17.36 38.10
N ASP A 2 -8.43 18.64 38.35
CA ASP A 2 -9.73 19.29 38.48
C ASP A 2 -10.36 19.48 37.10
N ASP A 3 -11.58 18.98 36.94
CA ASP A 3 -12.42 19.15 35.75
C ASP A 3 -13.48 20.19 36.11
N TYR A 4 -13.22 21.45 35.74
CA TYR A 4 -14.10 22.58 36.07
C TYR A 4 -15.25 22.64 35.04
N PRO A 5 -16.52 22.66 35.48
CA PRO A 5 -17.70 22.51 34.61
C PRO A 5 -18.00 23.72 33.70
N ASP A 6 -17.11 24.71 33.66
CA ASP A 6 -17.26 26.01 33.03
C ASP A 6 -16.14 26.33 32.00
N GLU A 7 -15.32 25.34 31.65
CA GLU A 7 -14.31 25.48 30.58
C GLU A 7 -14.84 24.99 29.21
N ASP A 8 -14.96 25.93 28.27
CA ASP A 8 -15.20 25.62 26.85
C ASP A 8 -13.87 25.35 26.12
N GLY A 9 -13.70 24.12 25.64
CA GLY A 9 -12.62 23.75 24.71
C GLY A 9 -11.30 23.35 25.36
N GLU A 10 -10.33 22.92 24.54
CA GLU A 10 -9.00 22.51 24.98
C GLU A 10 -7.98 23.62 24.68
N ASP A 11 -7.17 24.01 25.68
CA ASP A 11 -5.98 24.84 25.45
C ASP A 11 -4.86 23.97 24.86
N VAL A 12 -4.66 24.05 23.54
CA VAL A 12 -3.71 23.20 22.80
C VAL A 12 -2.77 24.04 21.94
N PHE A 13 -1.46 23.80 22.07
CA PHE A 13 -0.46 24.33 21.14
C PHE A 13 -0.52 23.60 19.79
N ILE A 14 -0.91 24.31 18.75
CA ILE A 14 -0.89 23.80 17.37
C ILE A 14 0.39 24.31 16.69
N PRO A 15 1.30 23.42 16.26
CA PRO A 15 2.51 23.82 15.56
C PRO A 15 2.18 24.34 14.14
N GLU A 16 3.07 25.14 13.57
CA GLU A 16 2.92 25.69 12.21
C GLU A 16 2.76 24.60 11.13
N ILE A 17 3.41 23.44 11.31
CA ILE A 17 3.29 22.29 10.42
C ILE A 17 2.98 21.04 11.24
N LEU A 18 1.84 20.42 10.95
CA LEU A 18 1.49 19.11 11.48
C LEU A 18 2.28 18.02 10.76
N THR A 19 2.98 17.18 11.52
CA THR A 19 3.67 16.01 10.98
C THR A 19 2.79 14.78 11.10
N VAL A 20 2.78 13.95 10.05
CA VAL A 20 2.01 12.71 10.00
C VAL A 20 2.96 11.55 10.27
N LYS A 21 2.57 10.67 11.21
CA LYS A 21 3.33 9.45 11.49
C LYS A 21 3.21 8.46 10.33
N ALA A 22 4.20 7.56 10.23
CA ALA A 22 4.07 6.39 9.38
C ALA A 22 2.82 5.58 9.78
N TYR A 23 2.16 4.99 8.80
CA TYR A 23 0.91 4.26 8.99
C TYR A 23 0.94 2.95 8.21
N ASP A 24 0.05 2.04 8.60
CA ASP A 24 -0.10 0.73 7.97
C ASP A 24 -1.29 0.74 7.01
N LEU A 25 -1.18 -0.06 5.95
CA LEU A 25 -2.22 -0.26 4.94
C LEU A 25 -2.35 -1.76 4.70
N ASP A 26 -3.56 -2.28 4.92
CA ASP A 26 -3.91 -3.63 4.52
C ASP A 26 -4.63 -3.57 3.17
N VAL A 27 -4.20 -4.44 2.25
CA VAL A 27 -4.78 -4.55 0.91
C VAL A 27 -5.13 -6.01 0.64
N ASP A 28 -6.38 -6.23 0.28
CA ASP A 28 -6.86 -7.55 -0.14
C ASP A 28 -6.54 -7.76 -1.62
N PHE A 29 -5.90 -8.89 -1.90
CA PHE A 29 -5.55 -9.34 -3.23
C PHE A 29 -6.33 -10.59 -3.61
N SER A 30 -6.74 -10.63 -4.87
CA SER A 30 -7.26 -11.82 -5.54
C SER A 30 -6.43 -12.09 -6.79
N TYR A 31 -5.80 -13.25 -6.86
CA TYR A 31 -5.11 -13.74 -8.05
C TYR A 31 -5.98 -14.78 -8.75
N LYS A 32 -6.03 -14.77 -10.08
CA LYS A 32 -6.73 -15.76 -10.90
C LYS A 32 -5.79 -16.26 -12.00
N GLY A 33 -5.54 -17.57 -12.06
CA GLY A 33 -4.69 -18.18 -13.08
C GLY A 33 -4.55 -19.70 -12.94
N ALA A 34 -3.82 -20.32 -13.87
CA ALA A 34 -3.69 -21.79 -13.92
C ALA A 34 -2.76 -22.38 -12.83
N ASP A 35 -1.82 -21.59 -12.30
CA ASP A 35 -0.91 -21.94 -11.21
C ASP A 35 -0.91 -20.80 -10.20
N ALA A 36 -1.94 -20.78 -9.34
CA ALA A 36 -2.14 -19.70 -8.39
C ALA A 36 -1.11 -19.72 -7.27
N GLU A 37 -0.70 -20.91 -6.81
CA GLU A 37 0.29 -21.07 -5.76
C GLU A 37 1.63 -20.44 -6.14
N ASN A 38 2.17 -20.80 -7.31
CA ASN A 38 3.43 -20.23 -7.76
C ASN A 38 3.30 -18.74 -8.10
N GLY A 39 2.16 -18.31 -8.66
CA GLY A 39 1.88 -16.91 -8.94
C GLY A 39 1.95 -16.04 -7.69
N VAL A 40 1.28 -16.47 -6.62
CA VAL A 40 1.33 -15.79 -5.31
C VAL A 40 2.74 -15.79 -4.74
N ARG A 41 3.44 -16.92 -4.78
CA ARG A 41 4.82 -17.03 -4.26
C ARG A 41 5.76 -16.04 -4.95
N VAL A 42 5.77 -16.01 -6.29
CA VAL A 42 6.62 -15.10 -7.08
C VAL A 42 6.28 -13.65 -6.79
N PHE A 43 5.00 -13.33 -6.61
CA PHE A 43 4.57 -11.99 -6.26
C PHE A 43 5.05 -11.56 -4.87
N ILE A 44 4.96 -12.44 -3.86
CA ILE A 44 5.50 -12.17 -2.52
C ILE A 44 7.03 -12.02 -2.55
N ASP A 45 7.74 -12.87 -3.31
CA ASP A 45 9.19 -12.76 -3.50
C ASP A 45 9.59 -11.42 -4.10
N TYR A 46 8.83 -10.91 -5.09
CA TYR A 46 9.01 -9.57 -5.65
C TYR A 46 8.81 -8.47 -4.58
N LEU A 47 7.72 -8.53 -3.81
CA LEU A 47 7.45 -7.52 -2.77
C LEU A 47 8.51 -7.50 -1.66
N LEU A 48 9.10 -8.66 -1.36
CA LEU A 48 10.21 -8.81 -0.42
C LEU A 48 11.58 -8.44 -1.03
N GLY A 49 11.64 -8.18 -2.34
CA GLY A 49 12.89 -7.88 -3.05
C GLY A 49 13.83 -9.08 -3.20
N HIS A 50 13.33 -10.31 -3.04
CA HIS A 50 14.09 -11.54 -3.26
C HIS A 50 14.46 -11.76 -4.74
N ASP A 51 13.81 -11.03 -5.64
CA ASP A 51 14.12 -10.97 -7.07
C ASP A 51 15.30 -10.02 -7.42
N GLY A 52 15.84 -9.30 -6.44
CA GLY A 52 16.94 -8.35 -6.62
C GLY A 52 16.52 -6.93 -7.04
N THR A 53 15.23 -6.63 -7.14
CA THR A 53 14.73 -5.26 -7.47
C THR A 53 14.59 -4.35 -6.24
N GLY A 54 14.64 -4.94 -5.04
CA GLY A 54 14.57 -4.27 -3.74
C GLY A 54 13.16 -4.24 -3.16
N ALA A 55 13.07 -4.17 -1.82
CA ALA A 55 11.80 -4.30 -1.09
C ALA A 55 11.00 -2.98 -0.94
N SER A 56 11.43 -1.89 -1.58
CA SER A 56 10.77 -0.58 -1.44
C SER A 56 9.91 -0.27 -2.66
N LEU A 57 8.64 0.03 -2.40
CA LEU A 57 7.60 0.17 -3.40
C LEU A 57 7.11 1.62 -3.50
N LYS A 58 6.61 1.93 -4.70
CA LYS A 58 5.70 3.04 -4.96
C LYS A 58 4.35 2.44 -5.32
N VAL A 59 3.29 2.91 -4.70
CA VAL A 59 1.92 2.46 -4.98
C VAL A 59 1.08 3.66 -5.40
N TYR A 60 0.27 3.49 -6.43
CA TYR A 60 -0.66 4.50 -6.93
C TYR A 60 -2.04 3.88 -7.12
N ASN A 61 -3.06 4.50 -6.52
CA ASN A 61 -4.45 4.15 -6.75
C ASN A 61 -5.06 5.12 -7.79
N PRO A 62 -5.39 4.63 -9.00
CA PRO A 62 -5.93 5.47 -10.06
C PRO A 62 -7.35 5.97 -9.81
N TYR A 63 -8.14 5.25 -8.99
CA TYR A 63 -9.53 5.62 -8.69
C TYR A 63 -9.63 6.88 -7.84
N ILE A 64 -8.86 6.94 -6.74
CA ILE A 64 -8.81 8.12 -5.86
C ILE A 64 -7.69 9.10 -6.23
N LYS A 65 -6.87 8.78 -7.25
CA LYS A 65 -5.73 9.57 -7.72
C LYS A 65 -4.70 9.90 -6.63
N MET A 66 -4.44 8.94 -5.75
CA MET A 66 -3.46 9.08 -4.66
C MET A 66 -2.39 8.01 -4.75
N GLY A 67 -1.14 8.42 -4.53
CA GLY A 67 -0.02 7.51 -4.44
C GLY A 67 0.97 7.90 -3.35
N ARG A 68 1.74 6.91 -2.91
CA ARG A 68 2.73 7.00 -1.84
C ARG A 68 4.01 6.27 -2.23
N SER A 69 5.11 6.68 -1.62
CA SER A 69 6.44 6.10 -1.81
C SER A 69 7.00 5.59 -0.48
N LYS A 70 8.14 4.89 -0.55
CA LYS A 70 8.80 4.28 0.62
C LYS A 70 7.85 3.37 1.40
N ILE A 71 7.18 2.51 0.64
CA ILE A 71 6.28 1.48 1.15
C ILE A 71 7.06 0.16 1.17
N TYR A 72 6.88 -0.65 2.20
CA TYR A 72 7.42 -2.02 2.22
C TYR A 72 6.43 -2.96 2.92
N ILE A 73 6.50 -4.24 2.59
CA ILE A 73 5.65 -5.27 3.17
C ILE A 73 6.05 -5.53 4.64
N THR A 74 5.06 -5.63 5.53
CA THR A 74 5.25 -6.00 6.94
C THR A 74 4.72 -7.40 7.25
N GLY A 75 3.80 -7.91 6.44
CA GLY A 75 3.26 -9.26 6.56
C GLY A 75 2.23 -9.56 5.49
N PHE A 76 1.78 -10.80 5.45
CA PHE A 76 0.69 -11.26 4.59
C PHE A 76 -0.06 -12.41 5.27
N SER A 77 -1.34 -12.59 4.94
CA SER A 77 -2.14 -13.72 5.43
C SER A 77 -1.78 -15.02 4.70
N GLU A 78 -2.11 -16.16 5.30
CA GLU A 78 -2.09 -17.42 4.57
C GLU A 78 -3.05 -17.32 3.36
N PRO A 79 -2.62 -17.66 2.13
CA PRO A 79 -3.48 -17.58 0.96
C PRO A 79 -4.57 -18.66 0.97
N GLU A 80 -5.80 -18.24 0.71
CA GLU A 80 -6.94 -19.14 0.53
C GLU A 80 -7.13 -19.47 -0.95
N PHE A 81 -7.04 -20.76 -1.29
CA PHE A 81 -7.17 -21.23 -2.66
C PHE A 81 -8.56 -21.80 -2.94
N ASN A 82 -9.14 -21.37 -4.06
CA ASN A 82 -10.40 -21.86 -4.59
C ASN A 82 -10.23 -22.25 -6.07
N ARG A 83 -11.12 -23.08 -6.59
CA ARG A 83 -11.16 -23.41 -8.03
C ARG A 83 -12.49 -23.01 -8.63
N GLU A 84 -12.44 -22.33 -9.77
CA GLU A 84 -13.60 -21.92 -10.54
C GLU A 84 -13.32 -22.09 -12.04
N ASN A 85 -14.12 -22.90 -12.75
CA ASN A 85 -14.03 -23.09 -14.21
C ASN A 85 -12.62 -23.41 -14.73
N ASP A 86 -11.94 -24.40 -14.13
CA ASP A 86 -10.55 -24.82 -14.42
C ASP A 86 -9.47 -23.77 -14.12
N GLU A 87 -9.83 -22.63 -13.51
CA GLU A 87 -8.88 -21.63 -13.02
C GLU A 87 -8.76 -21.70 -11.49
N GLU A 88 -7.55 -21.47 -10.99
CA GLU A 88 -7.27 -21.36 -9.56
C GLU A 88 -7.34 -19.88 -9.14
N ILE A 89 -8.04 -19.64 -8.04
CA ILE A 89 -8.20 -18.33 -7.43
C ILE A 89 -7.52 -18.37 -6.07
N ALA A 90 -6.61 -17.42 -5.80
CA ALA A 90 -6.00 -17.24 -4.50
C ALA A 90 -6.40 -15.89 -3.91
N ASN A 91 -6.89 -15.87 -2.67
CA ASN A 91 -7.23 -14.66 -1.93
C ASN A 91 -6.32 -14.52 -0.71
N PHE A 92 -5.76 -13.34 -0.50
CA PHE A 92 -4.86 -13.06 0.63
C PHE A 92 -4.78 -11.56 0.87
N THR A 93 -4.46 -11.19 2.11
CA THR A 93 -4.23 -9.80 2.50
C THR A 93 -2.73 -9.55 2.63
N ILE A 94 -2.24 -8.41 2.15
CA ILE A 94 -0.88 -7.94 2.41
C ILE A 94 -0.94 -6.67 3.25
N SER A 95 -0.15 -6.67 4.33
CA SER A 95 0.07 -5.50 5.17
C SER A 95 1.32 -4.75 4.70
N PHE A 96 1.17 -3.44 4.52
CA PHE A 96 2.23 -2.54 4.09
C PHE A 96 2.48 -1.45 5.14
N ARG A 97 3.75 -1.07 5.33
CA ARG A 97 4.14 0.13 6.08
C ARG A 97 4.42 1.27 5.12
N VAL A 98 3.70 2.39 5.27
CA VAL A 98 3.98 3.64 4.56
C VAL A 98 4.83 4.55 5.45
N THR A 99 6.10 4.71 5.10
CA THR A 99 7.03 5.55 5.87
C THR A 99 7.12 6.99 5.38
N ASP A 100 6.63 7.26 4.16
CA ASP A 100 6.50 8.61 3.61
C ASP A 100 5.03 8.95 3.31
N PRO A 101 4.29 9.47 4.30
CA PRO A 101 2.87 9.78 4.15
C PRO A 101 2.61 11.05 3.33
N ARG A 102 3.66 11.81 2.95
CA ARG A 102 3.53 13.14 2.35
C ARG A 102 3.87 13.17 0.87
N THR A 103 4.96 12.50 0.47
CA THR A 103 5.41 12.49 -0.93
C THR A 103 4.32 11.90 -1.82
N ARG A 104 3.91 12.68 -2.83
CA ARG A 104 2.92 12.23 -3.80
C ARG A 104 3.61 11.40 -4.87
N VAL A 105 2.95 10.32 -5.26
CA VAL A 105 3.34 9.53 -6.43
C VAL A 105 2.28 9.71 -7.49
N VAL A 106 2.72 9.95 -8.73
CA VAL A 106 1.87 10.08 -9.91
C VAL A 106 2.38 9.17 -11.03
N PRO A 107 1.48 8.69 -11.90
CA PRO A 107 1.88 7.95 -13.09
C PRO A 107 2.62 8.86 -14.09
N SER A 108 3.61 8.28 -14.74
CA SER A 108 4.30 8.84 -15.90
C SER A 108 3.78 8.17 -17.16
N TYR A 109 3.67 8.94 -18.24
CA TYR A 109 3.04 8.51 -19.49
C TYR A 109 4.02 8.60 -20.67
N ASP A 110 3.92 7.66 -21.60
CA ASP A 110 4.56 7.79 -22.92
C ASP A 110 3.78 8.74 -23.84
N GLY A 111 4.28 8.93 -25.08
CA GLY A 111 3.62 9.76 -26.09
C GLY A 111 2.26 9.22 -26.57
N ASN A 112 1.92 7.97 -26.23
CA ASN A 112 0.66 7.31 -26.54
C ASN A 112 -0.29 7.25 -25.33
N ASN A 113 0.05 7.93 -24.23
CA ASN A 113 -0.73 7.96 -22.99
C ASN A 113 -0.79 6.61 -22.25
N ASN A 114 0.18 5.72 -22.45
CA ASN A 114 0.35 4.52 -21.65
C ASN A 114 1.18 4.80 -20.40
N ILE A 115 0.85 4.15 -19.28
CA ILE A 115 1.64 4.27 -18.04
C ILE A 115 2.96 3.54 -18.23
N ILE A 116 4.08 4.26 -18.07
CA ILE A 116 5.44 3.72 -18.17
C ILE A 116 6.18 3.63 -16.84
N GLY A 117 5.60 4.19 -15.77
CA GLY A 117 6.20 4.13 -14.44
C GLY A 117 5.57 5.11 -13.46
N LEU A 118 6.13 5.15 -12.25
CA LEU A 118 5.67 5.99 -11.15
C LEU A 118 6.75 7.00 -10.72
N THR A 119 6.41 8.28 -10.73
CA THR A 119 7.31 9.39 -10.34
C THR A 119 6.83 10.06 -9.06
N THR A 120 7.78 10.49 -8.23
CA THR A 120 7.53 11.27 -7.01
C THR A 120 7.52 12.76 -7.34
N THR A 121 6.57 13.49 -6.77
CA THR A 121 6.41 14.96 -6.93
C THR A 121 6.37 15.63 -5.58
#